data_AF-A0A937S8E0-F1
#
_entry.id   AF-A0A937S8E0-F1
#
_cell.length_a   1.000
_cell.length_b   1.000
_cell.length_c   1.000
_cell.angle_alpha   90.00
_cell.angle_beta   90.00
_cell.angle_gamma   90.00
#
_symmetry.space_group_name_H-M   'P 1'
#
loop_
_entity.id
_entity.type
_entity.pdbx_description
1 polymer ?
#
loop_
_entity_poly.entity_id
_entity_poly.type
_entity_poly.pdbx_seq_one_letter_code
_entity_poly.pdbx_strand_id
1 'polypeptide(L)'
;MPIKWSALQVSQAMDEVEHQLSLAEVFLDEAKAKAREARNTASLPAYVDDRLVRLITEIERIDHIKVAIKSVRNAIPEGAIEAERNRQKQGIQQNLGL
;
A
#
# COMPACT_ATOMS: atom_id res chain seq x y z
N MET A 1 -6.83 25.82 2.70
CA MET A 1 -7.63 25.62 3.93
C MET A 1 -6.73 25.04 5.02
N PRO A 2 -6.88 25.43 6.30
CA PRO A 2 -6.16 24.79 7.38
C PRO A 2 -6.69 23.36 7.59
N ILE A 3 -5.85 22.37 7.31
CA ILE A 3 -6.14 20.96 7.62
C ILE A 3 -5.98 20.72 9.13
N LYS A 4 -6.95 20.00 9.72
CA LYS A 4 -7.02 19.70 11.17
C LYS A 4 -6.38 18.36 11.55
N TRP A 5 -5.65 17.76 10.61
CA TRP A 5 -5.02 16.45 10.71
C TRP A 5 -3.61 16.55 10.14
N SER A 6 -2.74 15.58 10.47
CA SER A 6 -1.35 15.58 10.01
C SER A 6 -1.23 14.95 8.62
N ALA A 7 -0.96 15.78 7.61
CA ALA A 7 -0.67 15.33 6.26
C ALA A 7 0.66 14.58 6.20
N LEU A 8 1.64 15.02 7.00
CA LEU A 8 2.92 14.35 7.11
C LEU A 8 2.78 12.92 7.65
N GLN A 9 2.05 12.72 8.76
CA GLN A 9 1.84 11.39 9.33
C GLN A 9 1.11 10.45 8.37
N VAL A 10 0.07 10.93 7.68
CA VAL A 10 -0.65 10.12 6.68
C VAL A 10 0.28 9.71 5.53
N SER A 11 1.11 10.64 5.03
CA SER A 11 2.09 10.32 3.99
C SER A 11 3.08 9.24 4.45
N GLN A 12 3.64 9.39 5.65
CA GLN A 12 4.59 8.42 6.21
C GLN A 12 3.96 7.05 6.42
N ALA A 13 2.73 6.99 6.91
CA ALA A 13 2.00 5.74 7.04
C ALA A 13 1.82 5.05 5.67
N MET A 14 1.60 5.80 4.58
CA MET A 14 1.52 5.23 3.24
C MET A 14 2.87 4.69 2.75
N ASP A 15 3.99 5.32 3.13
CA ASP A 15 5.33 4.81 2.84
C ASP A 15 5.59 3.48 3.56
N GLU A 16 5.17 3.38 4.83
CA GLU A 16 5.26 2.15 5.61
C GLU A 16 4.39 1.03 5.05
N VAL A 17 3.16 1.31 4.63
CA VAL A 17 2.30 0.32 3.97
C VAL A 17 2.90 -0.15 2.66
N GLU A 18 3.41 0.77 1.83
CA GLU A 18 4.07 0.41 0.56
C GLU A 18 5.32 -0.46 0.81
N HIS A 19 6.09 -0.18 1.86
CA HIS A 19 7.21 -1.01 2.27
C HIS A 19 6.77 -2.43 2.68
N GLN A 20 5.69 -2.58 3.44
CA GLN A 20 5.17 -3.91 3.78
C GLN A 20 4.73 -4.69 2.54
N LEU A 21 4.16 -4.02 1.53
CA LEU A 21 3.78 -4.67 0.28
C LEU A 21 5.01 -5.14 -0.51
N SER A 22 6.11 -4.39 -0.53
CA SER A 22 7.32 -4.84 -1.21
C SER A 22 7.96 -6.04 -0.52
N LEU A 23 7.90 -6.11 0.82
CA LEU A 23 8.31 -7.31 1.57
C LEU A 23 7.39 -8.51 1.28
N ALA A 24 6.10 -8.28 1.06
CA ALA A 24 5.12 -9.33 0.77
C ALA A 24 5.22 -9.89 -0.66
N GLU A 25 5.81 -9.16 -1.60
CA GLU A 25 5.80 -9.47 -3.04
C GLU A 25 6.35 -10.88 -3.34
N VAL A 26 7.46 -11.25 -2.70
CA VAL A 26 8.06 -12.58 -2.88
C VAL A 26 7.15 -13.72 -2.40
N PHE A 27 6.43 -13.52 -1.29
CA PHE A 27 5.53 -14.52 -0.73
C PHE A 27 4.28 -14.68 -1.59
N LEU A 28 3.79 -13.58 -2.16
CA LEU A 28 2.65 -13.60 -3.09
C LEU A 28 3.03 -14.26 -4.42
N ASP A 29 4.24 -14.01 -4.93
CA ASP A 29 4.75 -14.69 -6.10
C ASP A 29 4.92 -16.20 -5.86
N GLU A 30 5.42 -16.61 -4.69
CA GLU A 30 5.50 -18.01 -4.32
C GLU A 30 4.10 -18.65 -4.20
N ALA A 31 3.15 -17.97 -3.56
CA ALA A 31 1.77 -18.46 -3.44
C ALA A 31 1.12 -18.65 -4.82
N LYS A 32 1.33 -17.70 -5.74
CA LYS A 32 0.89 -17.78 -7.14
C LYS A 32 1.51 -18.97 -7.86
N ALA A 33 2.82 -19.20 -7.68
CA ALA A 33 3.52 -20.33 -8.27
C ALA A 33 2.92 -21.67 -7.79
N LYS A 34 2.73 -21.85 -6.48
CA LYS A 34 2.10 -23.05 -5.89
C LYS A 34 0.67 -23.26 -6.38
N ALA A 35 -0.11 -22.19 -6.53
CA ALA A 35 -1.47 -22.29 -7.08
C ALA A 35 -1.46 -22.75 -8.56
N ARG A 36 -0.49 -22.28 -9.36
CA ARG A 36 -0.28 -22.73 -10.74
C ARG A 36 0.17 -24.19 -10.80
N GLU A 37 1.03 -24.64 -9.90
CA GLU A 37 1.42 -26.05 -9.77
C GLU A 37 0.21 -26.93 -9.45
N ALA A 38 -0.63 -26.54 -8.49
CA ALA A 38 -1.85 -27.26 -8.14
C ALA A 38 -2.80 -27.41 -9.34
N ARG A 39 -2.86 -26.38 -10.19
CA ARG A 39 -3.67 -26.37 -11.42
C ARG A 39 -3.21 -27.41 -12.44
N ASN A 40 -1.92 -27.75 -12.44
CA ASN A 40 -1.33 -28.74 -13.35
C ASN A 40 -1.51 -30.19 -12.87
N THR A 41 -2.28 -30.42 -11.80
CA THR A 41 -2.58 -31.77 -11.30
C THR A 41 -3.33 -32.59 -12.35
N ALA A 42 -2.89 -33.82 -12.58
CA ALA A 42 -3.56 -34.73 -13.51
C ALA A 42 -5.01 -34.99 -13.08
N SER A 43 -5.92 -35.03 -14.06
CA SER A 43 -7.35 -35.29 -13.83
C SER A 43 -8.03 -34.29 -12.87
N LEU A 44 -7.55 -33.05 -12.82
CA LEU A 44 -8.15 -32.00 -11.99
C LEU A 44 -9.62 -31.75 -12.38
N PRO A 45 -10.58 -31.84 -11.43
CA PRO A 45 -11.97 -31.51 -11.73
C PRO A 45 -12.14 -30.04 -12.10
N ALA A 46 -13.00 -29.75 -13.09
CA ALA A 46 -13.22 -28.39 -13.60
C ALA A 46 -13.61 -27.38 -12.51
N TYR A 47 -14.47 -27.78 -11.55
CA TYR A 47 -14.87 -26.90 -10.46
C TYR A 47 -13.72 -26.50 -9.54
N VAL A 48 -12.64 -27.30 -9.48
CA VAL A 48 -11.43 -26.97 -8.73
C VAL A 48 -10.54 -26.05 -9.55
N ASP A 49 -10.43 -26.28 -10.87
CA ASP A 49 -9.72 -25.39 -11.79
C ASP A 49 -10.26 -23.96 -11.71
N ASP A 50 -11.59 -23.79 -11.77
CA ASP A 50 -12.24 -22.48 -11.66
C ASP A 50 -11.91 -21.75 -10.35
N ARG A 51 -11.80 -22.51 -9.25
CA ARG A 51 -11.44 -21.96 -7.93
C ARG A 51 -9.98 -21.55 -7.87
N LEU A 52 -9.09 -22.33 -8.48
CA LEU A 52 -7.66 -22.01 -8.58
C LEU A 52 -7.42 -20.80 -9.48
N VAL A 53 -8.12 -20.70 -10.62
CA VAL A 53 -8.08 -19.52 -11.49
C VAL A 53 -8.49 -18.28 -10.70
N ARG A 54 -9.60 -18.35 -9.96
CA ARG A 54 -10.05 -17.24 -9.12
C ARG A 54 -9.02 -16.88 -8.04
N LEU A 55 -8.42 -17.86 -7.38
CA LEU A 55 -7.37 -17.62 -6.38
C LEU A 55 -6.16 -16.90 -6.98
N ILE A 56 -5.68 -17.37 -8.13
CA ILE A 56 -4.55 -16.75 -8.85
C ILE A 56 -4.87 -15.30 -9.18
N THR A 57 -6.07 -15.03 -9.71
CA THR A 57 -6.52 -13.66 -10.00
C THR A 57 -6.54 -12.78 -8.75
N GLU A 58 -7.02 -13.26 -7.61
CA GLU A 58 -7.01 -12.47 -6.37
C GLU A 58 -5.58 -12.19 -5.87
N ILE A 59 -4.65 -13.13 -6.02
CA ILE A 59 -3.22 -12.90 -5.69
C ILE A 59 -2.60 -11.83 -6.59
N GLU A 60 -2.92 -11.85 -7.89
CA GLU A 60 -2.42 -10.87 -8.87
C GLU A 60 -3.00 -9.46 -8.64
N ARG A 61 -4.07 -9.30 -7.86
CA ARG A 61 -4.68 -7.99 -7.55
C ARG A 61 -3.92 -7.18 -6.50
N ILE A 62 -2.72 -7.60 -6.09
CA ILE A 62 -1.81 -6.80 -5.25
C ILE A 62 -1.57 -5.39 -5.81
N ASP A 63 -1.57 -5.24 -7.14
CA ASP A 63 -1.42 -3.93 -7.81
C ASP A 63 -2.58 -2.97 -7.51
N HIS A 64 -3.79 -3.48 -7.25
CA HIS A 64 -4.91 -2.63 -6.84
C HIS A 64 -4.64 -1.97 -5.48
N ILE A 65 -3.92 -2.65 -4.59
CA ILE A 65 -3.53 -2.08 -3.29
C ILE A 65 -2.52 -0.96 -3.50
N LYS A 66 -1.53 -1.14 -4.39
CA LYS A 66 -0.58 -0.07 -4.78
C LYS A 66 -1.31 1.15 -5.34
N VAL A 67 -2.34 0.95 -6.18
CA VAL A 67 -3.20 2.03 -6.70
C VAL A 67 -4.00 2.72 -5.59
N ALA A 68 -4.52 1.98 -4.62
CA ALA A 68 -5.24 2.54 -3.47
C ALA A 68 -4.32 3.43 -2.61
N ILE A 69 -3.07 3.01 -2.34
CA ILE A 69 -2.07 3.81 -1.63
C ILE A 69 -1.81 5.13 -2.37
N LYS A 70 -1.60 5.06 -3.69
CA LYS A 70 -1.43 6.25 -4.52
C LYS A 70 -2.65 7.18 -4.44
N SER A 71 -3.85 6.61 -4.41
CA SER A 71 -5.09 7.38 -4.30
C SER A 71 -5.19 8.13 -2.97
N VAL A 72 -4.76 7.50 -1.86
CA VAL A 72 -4.66 8.17 -0.56
C VAL A 72 -3.67 9.33 -0.62
N ARG A 73 -2.48 9.12 -1.19
CA ARG A 73 -1.48 10.20 -1.37
C ARG A 73 -2.03 11.35 -2.20
N ASN A 74 -2.73 11.07 -3.29
CA ASN A 74 -3.33 12.09 -4.15
C ASN A 74 -4.46 12.87 -3.48
N ALA A 75 -5.06 12.33 -2.40
CA ALA A 75 -6.07 13.03 -1.63
C ALA A 75 -5.46 14.03 -0.62
N ILE A 76 -4.14 13.98 -0.39
CA ILE A 76 -3.44 14.99 0.40
C ILE A 76 -3.36 16.28 -0.42
N PRO A 77 -3.86 17.43 0.10
CA PRO A 77 -3.78 18.68 -0.64
C PRO A 77 -2.33 19.08 -0.94
N GLU A 78 -2.10 19.62 -2.13
CA GLU A 78 -0.78 20.12 -2.54
C GLU A 78 -0.25 21.16 -1.53
N GLY A 79 1.03 21.07 -1.20
CA GLY A 79 1.69 21.97 -0.23
C GLY A 79 1.32 21.73 1.24
N ALA A 80 0.41 20.79 1.54
CA ALA A 80 -0.03 20.54 2.92
C ALA A 80 1.12 20.01 3.81
N ILE A 81 1.96 19.14 3.27
CA ILE A 81 3.09 18.53 3.97
C ILE A 81 4.17 19.59 4.24
N GLU A 82 4.52 20.40 3.23
CA GLU A 82 5.49 21.48 3.37
C GLU A 82 5.00 22.53 4.37
N ALA A 83 3.73 22.92 4.28
CA ALA A 83 3.13 23.86 5.22
C ALA A 83 3.15 23.33 6.66
N GLU A 84 2.91 22.03 6.86
CA GLU A 84 3.01 21.40 8.18
C GLU A 84 4.45 21.37 8.70
N ARG A 85 5.43 20.95 7.89
CA ARG A 85 6.86 20.95 8.25
C ARG A 85 7.35 22.35 8.62
N ASN A 86 6.92 23.38 7.89
CA ASN A 86 7.31 24.77 8.17
C ASN A 86 6.73 25.25 9.51
N ARG A 87 5.48 24.90 9.84
CA ARG A 87 4.88 25.21 11.15
C ARG A 87 5.63 24.53 12.30
N GLN A 88 6.01 23.25 12.15
CA GLN A 88 6.80 22.54 13.16
C GLN A 88 8.16 23.21 13.39
N LYS A 89 8.88 23.58 12.33
CA LYS A 89 10.17 24.29 12.44
C LYS A 89 10.04 25.64 13.16
N GLN A 90 9.02 26.43 12.83
CA GLN A 90 8.77 27.72 13.47
C GLN A 90 8.39 27.57 14.94
N GLY A 91 7.58 26.57 15.29
CA GLY A 91 7.24 26.26 16.68
C GLY A 91 8.46 25.85 17.51
N ILE A 92 9.37 25.07 16.94
CA ILE A 92 10.64 24.70 17.59
C ILE A 92 11.52 25.94 17.83
N GLN A 93 11.64 26.83 16.84
CA GLN A 93 12.41 28.07 16.96
C GLN A 93 11.86 29.02 18.04
N GLN A 94 10.54 29.10 18.19
CA GLN A 94 9.89 29.90 19.23
C GLN A 94 10.12 29.34 20.64
N ASN A 95 10.20 28.00 20.76
CA ASN A 95 10.39 27.33 22.05
C ASN A 95 11.86 27.33 22.52
N LEU A 96 12.82 27.52 21.59
CA LEU A 96 14.25 27.64 21.86
C LEU A 96 14.70 29.09 22.13
N GLY A 97 13.80 30.07 22.04
CA GLY A 97 14.04 31.50 22.28
C GLY A 97 13.67 31.99 23.69
N LEU A 98 13.52 31.07 24.65
CA LEU A 98 13.30 31.33 26.08
C LEU A 98 14.50 30.84 26.89
#